data_AF-A0A956YMJ7-F1
#
_entry.id   AF-A0A956YMJ7-F1
#
_cell.length_a   1.000
_cell.length_b   1.000
_cell.length_c   1.000
_cell.angle_alpha   90.00
_cell.angle_beta   90.00
_cell.angle_gamma   90.00
#
_symmetry.space_group_name_H-M   'P 1'
#
loop_
_entity.id
_entity.type
_entity.pdbx_description
1 polymer ?
#
loop_
_entity_poly.entity_id
_entity_poly.type
_entity_poly.pdbx_seq_one_letter_code
_entity_poly.pdbx_strand_id
1 'polypeptide(L)'
;MIRLKPEQYNQVTPLFAGMAEWNVYVTAVLQQKSPGRVYVDNLEAPRSGFLLSLDRGYLVGDPHNDAFNAALHDELHATLLAGDPINKEDPRLVLDLDSPDWELVVADILADWRWPPIWGSRQHYRLDKLLVDWQDLLPAGYSITRLDIALLAEQGMSLPKHIVDSIRLGWENEANFIENGFGLAVLFEDDLVSWCLSGVALNGACEIGIETIPTFRGLGLATAATAAAVAHYLDLGYHHIGWHCETNNRASIKIAEKVGFVLERPYNDYSFYYDEPRHYAELGRLYFYEAQMYEEAASMLEIAIEVDDEPPAYIYFLAARALAHLNEPEALDYLLAAIDAGFKDWRLLQSLPEFSTYRSDPDFPRQGL
;
A
#
# COMPACT_ATOMS: atom_id res chain seq x y z
N MET A 1 22.79 17.86 -1.21
CA MET A 1 21.40 17.70 -1.66
C MET A 1 20.70 19.06 -1.64
N ILE A 2 19.83 19.31 -2.61
CA ILE A 2 19.01 20.52 -2.76
C ILE A 2 17.55 20.08 -2.71
N ARG A 3 16.79 20.59 -1.73
CA ARG A 3 15.33 20.55 -1.77
C ARG A 3 14.84 21.61 -2.75
N LEU A 4 14.18 21.19 -3.82
CA LEU A 4 13.71 22.08 -4.86
C LEU A 4 12.47 22.85 -4.40
N LYS A 5 12.34 24.08 -4.90
CA LYS A 5 11.05 24.79 -4.88
C LYS A 5 10.17 24.26 -6.01
N PRO A 6 8.83 24.31 -5.87
CA PRO A 6 7.91 23.80 -6.90
C PRO A 6 8.22 24.31 -8.31
N GLU A 7 8.59 25.59 -8.45
CA GLU A 7 8.89 26.22 -9.76
C GLU A 7 10.12 25.61 -10.46
N GLN A 8 10.93 24.83 -9.72
CA GLN A 8 12.13 24.17 -10.22
C GLN A 8 11.89 22.71 -10.63
N TYR A 9 10.75 22.10 -10.28
CA TYR A 9 10.51 20.67 -10.49
C TYR A 9 10.64 20.24 -11.96
N ASN A 10 10.16 21.04 -12.90
CA ASN A 10 10.28 20.75 -14.33
C ASN A 10 11.74 20.70 -14.84
N GLN A 11 12.71 21.27 -14.11
CA GLN A 11 14.12 21.25 -14.51
C GLN A 11 14.75 19.87 -14.35
N VAL A 12 14.20 19.04 -13.47
CA VAL A 12 14.74 17.71 -13.14
C VAL A 12 13.93 16.57 -13.74
N THR A 13 12.91 16.85 -14.54
CA THR A 13 12.11 15.84 -15.25
C THR A 13 12.96 14.80 -16.01
N PRO A 14 14.08 15.15 -16.68
CA PRO A 14 14.92 14.15 -17.34
C PRO A 14 15.50 13.10 -16.39
N LEU A 15 15.83 13.46 -15.15
CA LEU A 15 16.35 12.51 -14.16
C LEU A 15 15.28 11.49 -13.75
N PHE A 16 14.02 11.93 -13.59
CA PHE A 16 12.91 11.08 -13.17
C PHE A 16 12.19 10.37 -14.33
N ALA A 17 12.62 10.57 -15.59
CA ALA A 17 11.89 10.14 -16.77
C ALA A 17 11.60 8.64 -16.81
N GLY A 18 12.56 7.80 -16.36
CA GLY A 18 12.38 6.34 -16.33
C GLY A 18 11.31 5.88 -15.35
N MET A 19 11.16 6.57 -14.20
CA MET A 19 10.10 6.30 -13.25
C MET A 19 8.76 6.89 -13.74
N ALA A 20 8.79 8.11 -14.28
CA ALA A 20 7.61 8.82 -14.78
C ALA A 20 6.96 8.19 -16.03
N GLU A 21 7.68 7.34 -16.77
CA GLU A 21 7.18 6.66 -17.98
C GLU A 21 5.98 5.74 -17.69
N TRP A 22 5.98 5.10 -16.52
CA TRP A 22 4.99 4.07 -16.15
C TRP A 22 4.31 4.36 -14.81
N ASN A 23 4.72 5.41 -14.10
CA ASN A 23 4.14 5.79 -12.82
C ASN A 23 3.69 7.26 -12.89
N VAL A 24 2.39 7.47 -13.07
CA VAL A 24 1.82 8.82 -13.29
C VAL A 24 1.98 9.72 -12.05
N TYR A 25 2.11 9.17 -10.84
CA TYR A 25 2.28 9.95 -9.61
C TYR A 25 3.55 10.82 -9.64
N VAL A 26 4.65 10.30 -10.20
CA VAL A 26 5.91 11.05 -10.37
C VAL A 26 5.69 12.25 -11.29
N THR A 27 5.01 12.05 -12.41
CA THR A 27 4.66 13.14 -13.33
C THR A 27 3.75 14.18 -12.66
N ALA A 28 2.77 13.73 -11.87
CA ALA A 28 1.84 14.61 -11.18
C ALA A 28 2.53 15.53 -10.16
N VAL A 29 3.50 15.02 -9.39
CA VAL A 29 4.30 15.84 -8.48
C VAL A 29 5.17 16.82 -9.26
N LEU A 30 5.89 16.36 -10.29
CA LEU A 30 6.80 17.23 -11.06
C LEU A 30 6.06 18.39 -11.76
N GLN A 31 4.81 18.16 -12.19
CA GLN A 31 3.96 19.18 -12.79
C GLN A 31 3.11 19.97 -11.76
N GLN A 32 3.33 19.75 -10.47
CA GLN A 32 2.63 20.43 -9.37
C GLN A 32 1.11 20.22 -9.39
N LYS A 33 0.67 19.05 -9.86
CA LYS A 33 -0.73 18.61 -9.89
C LYS A 33 -1.09 17.69 -8.73
N SER A 34 -0.08 17.17 -8.04
CA SER A 34 -0.20 16.49 -6.77
C SER A 34 0.83 17.07 -5.79
N PRO A 35 0.50 17.20 -4.48
CA PRO A 35 1.46 17.60 -3.47
C PRO A 35 2.67 16.66 -3.44
N GLY A 36 3.85 17.24 -3.20
CA GLY A 36 5.07 16.44 -3.10
C GLY A 36 6.33 17.28 -2.86
N ARG A 37 7.41 16.59 -2.51
CA ARG A 37 8.75 17.18 -2.30
C ARG A 37 9.73 16.55 -3.27
N VAL A 38 10.60 17.36 -3.87
CA VAL A 38 11.62 16.88 -4.82
C VAL A 38 13.00 17.32 -4.34
N TYR A 39 13.92 16.36 -4.32
CA TYR A 39 15.29 16.52 -3.88
C TYR A 39 16.23 16.02 -4.98
N VAL A 40 17.31 16.76 -5.23
CA VAL A 40 18.37 16.33 -6.15
C VAL A 40 19.74 16.69 -5.59
N ASP A 41 20.79 16.04 -6.06
CA ASP A 41 22.17 16.38 -5.68
C ASP A 41 22.64 17.70 -6.30
N ASN A 42 22.27 17.97 -7.55
CA ASN A 42 22.63 19.17 -8.31
C ASN A 42 21.50 19.60 -9.25
N LEU A 43 21.25 20.91 -9.41
CA LEU A 43 20.17 21.40 -10.28
C LEU A 43 20.54 21.45 -11.77
N GLU A 44 21.80 21.73 -12.09
CA GLU A 44 22.27 21.88 -13.48
C GLU A 44 22.55 20.52 -14.14
N ALA A 45 23.07 19.56 -13.37
CA ALA A 45 23.40 18.23 -13.82
C ALA A 45 23.06 17.19 -12.72
N PRO A 46 21.75 16.94 -12.46
CA PRO A 46 21.31 16.01 -11.44
C PRO A 46 21.75 14.58 -11.78
N ARG A 47 22.36 13.89 -10.82
CA ARG A 47 22.73 12.47 -10.91
C ARG A 47 21.87 11.59 -10.03
N SER A 48 21.47 12.08 -8.86
CA SER A 48 20.67 11.35 -7.88
C SER A 48 19.48 12.19 -7.46
N GLY A 49 18.32 11.56 -7.30
CA GLY A 49 17.11 12.27 -6.92
C GLY A 49 16.20 11.43 -6.04
N PHE A 50 15.45 12.16 -5.22
CA PHE A 50 14.39 11.61 -4.40
C PHE A 50 13.12 12.45 -4.57
N LEU A 51 12.00 11.80 -4.84
CA LEU A 51 10.70 12.45 -4.96
C LEU A 51 9.71 11.81 -3.99
N LEU A 52 8.97 12.62 -3.25
CA LEU A 52 7.86 12.18 -2.41
C LEU A 52 6.54 12.60 -3.06
N SER A 53 5.62 11.66 -3.27
CA SER A 53 4.19 11.88 -3.53
C SER A 53 3.41 11.80 -2.21
N LEU A 54 2.07 11.83 -2.31
CA LEU A 54 1.16 11.63 -1.18
C LEU A 54 1.37 10.27 -0.48
N ASP A 55 1.69 9.23 -1.24
CA ASP A 55 1.66 7.83 -0.78
C ASP A 55 3.01 7.10 -0.89
N ARG A 56 4.00 7.68 -1.62
CA ARG A 56 5.26 6.99 -1.95
C ARG A 56 6.46 7.93 -2.03
N GLY A 57 7.64 7.37 -1.80
CA GLY A 57 8.93 7.93 -2.14
C GLY A 57 9.56 7.20 -3.32
N TYR A 58 10.28 7.93 -4.17
CA TYR A 58 10.91 7.42 -5.38
C TYR A 58 12.39 7.79 -5.38
N LEU A 59 13.27 6.81 -5.30
CA LEU A 59 14.72 6.99 -5.48
C LEU A 59 15.09 6.71 -6.92
N VAL A 60 15.79 7.67 -7.54
CA VAL A 60 16.19 7.60 -8.95
C VAL A 60 17.64 8.02 -9.18
N GLY A 61 18.24 7.50 -10.25
CA GLY A 61 19.55 7.89 -10.73
C GLY A 61 20.68 7.08 -10.09
N ASP A 62 21.79 7.75 -9.75
CA ASP A 62 23.01 7.11 -9.28
C ASP A 62 23.00 6.87 -7.75
N PRO A 63 22.99 5.61 -7.29
CA PRO A 63 23.05 5.29 -5.87
C PRO A 63 24.42 5.57 -5.24
N HIS A 64 25.50 5.67 -6.03
CA HIS A 64 26.87 5.90 -5.56
C HIS A 64 27.15 7.40 -5.38
N ASN A 65 26.36 8.04 -4.52
CA ASN A 65 26.43 9.46 -4.22
C ASN A 65 26.34 9.71 -2.70
N ASP A 66 27.40 9.35 -1.98
CA ASP A 66 27.45 9.38 -0.51
C ASP A 66 27.02 10.74 0.08
N ALA A 67 27.39 11.84 -0.57
CA ALA A 67 27.03 13.19 -0.13
C ALA A 67 25.53 13.49 -0.30
N PHE A 68 24.88 12.93 -1.32
CA PHE A 68 23.43 12.99 -1.46
C PHE A 68 22.75 12.09 -0.44
N ASN A 69 23.20 10.84 -0.31
CA ASN A 69 22.62 9.82 0.56
C ASN A 69 22.64 10.26 2.04
N ALA A 70 23.78 10.76 2.53
CA ALA A 70 23.91 11.27 3.89
C ALA A 70 23.02 12.50 4.14
N ALA A 71 22.94 13.41 3.17
CA ALA A 71 22.08 14.58 3.28
C ALA A 71 20.58 14.21 3.21
N LEU A 72 20.23 13.16 2.47
CA LEU A 72 18.86 12.64 2.41
C LEU A 72 18.46 11.98 3.73
N HIS A 73 19.34 11.15 4.32
CA HIS A 73 19.19 10.63 5.68
C HIS A 73 18.84 11.76 6.66
N ASP A 74 19.68 12.79 6.75
CA ASP A 74 19.48 13.89 7.69
C ASP A 74 18.15 14.64 7.47
N GLU A 75 17.77 14.88 6.20
CA GLU A 75 16.49 15.53 5.86
C GLU A 75 15.28 14.68 6.22
N LEU A 76 15.32 13.36 5.96
CA LEU A 76 14.22 12.47 6.31
C LEU A 76 14.02 12.45 7.82
N HIS A 77 15.10 12.31 8.60
CA HIS A 77 15.07 12.38 10.06
C HIS A 77 14.56 13.71 10.59
N ALA A 78 14.92 14.83 9.93
CA ALA A 78 14.47 16.16 10.34
C ALA A 78 13.03 16.48 9.92
N THR A 79 12.43 15.71 9.01
CA THR A 79 11.11 16.02 8.42
C THR A 79 10.16 14.84 8.49
N LEU A 80 10.18 13.96 7.49
CA LEU A 80 9.25 12.87 7.27
C LEU A 80 9.13 11.97 8.52
N LEU A 81 10.28 11.57 9.06
CA LEU A 81 10.37 10.66 10.20
C LEU A 81 10.11 11.37 11.54
N ALA A 82 10.14 12.72 11.55
CA ALA A 82 9.81 13.57 12.69
C ALA A 82 8.34 14.04 12.70
N GLY A 83 7.45 13.38 11.93
CA GLY A 83 6.01 13.66 11.94
C GLY A 83 5.58 14.75 10.96
N ASP A 84 6.38 15.05 9.93
CA ASP A 84 6.01 15.91 8.80
C ASP A 84 5.88 15.16 7.46
N PRO A 85 5.04 14.10 7.37
CA PRO A 85 4.76 13.44 6.10
C PRO A 85 3.93 14.31 5.17
N ILE A 86 4.00 14.01 3.87
CA ILE A 86 3.17 14.66 2.87
C ILE A 86 1.69 14.38 3.16
N ASN A 87 1.34 13.10 3.35
CA ASN A 87 0.02 12.66 3.75
C ASN A 87 0.06 12.17 5.19
N LYS A 88 -0.63 12.87 6.09
CA LYS A 88 -0.70 12.50 7.52
C LYS A 88 -1.62 11.32 7.80
N GLU A 89 -2.49 10.99 6.85
CA GLU A 89 -3.42 9.87 6.96
C GLU A 89 -2.79 8.55 6.51
N ASP A 90 -1.69 8.58 5.74
CA ASP A 90 -0.97 7.36 5.39
C ASP A 90 -0.07 6.92 6.55
N PRO A 91 -0.30 5.74 7.15
CA PRO A 91 0.52 5.26 8.25
C PRO A 91 1.90 4.78 7.82
N ARG A 92 2.23 4.85 6.51
CA ARG A 92 3.47 4.29 5.96
C ARG A 92 4.28 5.28 5.14
N LEU A 93 5.58 5.04 5.12
CA LEU A 93 6.45 5.42 4.02
C LEU A 93 6.65 4.19 3.13
N VAL A 94 6.31 4.31 1.84
CA VAL A 94 6.57 3.25 0.86
C VAL A 94 7.57 3.77 -0.17
N LEU A 95 8.66 3.04 -0.41
CA LEU A 95 9.71 3.41 -1.34
C LEU A 95 9.67 2.54 -2.60
N ASP A 96 9.66 3.18 -3.77
CA ASP A 96 9.88 2.57 -5.07
C ASP A 96 11.29 2.98 -5.56
N LEU A 97 12.06 1.99 -6.04
CA LEU A 97 13.44 2.18 -6.48
C LEU A 97 13.52 2.02 -8.01
N ASP A 98 14.22 2.92 -8.71
CA ASP A 98 14.42 2.78 -10.16
C ASP A 98 15.44 1.69 -10.54
N SER A 99 16.25 1.27 -9.57
CA SER A 99 17.27 0.23 -9.69
C SER A 99 17.42 -0.54 -8.37
N PRO A 100 17.66 -1.87 -8.40
CA PRO A 100 17.96 -2.65 -7.20
C PRO A 100 19.24 -2.19 -6.49
N ASP A 101 20.13 -1.48 -7.16
CA ASP A 101 21.36 -0.95 -6.55
C ASP A 101 21.07 0.05 -5.41
N TRP A 102 19.86 0.62 -5.36
CA TRP A 102 19.43 1.48 -4.26
C TRP A 102 19.11 0.72 -2.97
N GLU A 103 18.90 -0.60 -2.99
CA GLU A 103 18.48 -1.37 -1.80
C GLU A 103 19.47 -1.24 -0.64
N LEU A 104 20.77 -1.39 -0.91
CA LEU A 104 21.82 -1.24 0.10
C LEU A 104 21.90 0.21 0.61
N VAL A 105 21.67 1.17 -0.28
CA VAL A 105 21.68 2.60 0.09
C VAL A 105 20.49 2.95 0.97
N VAL A 106 19.30 2.38 0.71
CA VAL A 106 18.13 2.55 1.59
C VAL A 106 18.42 1.94 2.96
N ALA A 107 19.11 0.80 3.01
CA ALA A 107 19.55 0.22 4.27
C ALA A 107 20.41 1.19 5.08
N ASP A 108 21.35 1.89 4.43
CA ASP A 108 22.19 2.89 5.08
C ASP A 108 21.42 4.16 5.47
N ILE A 109 20.47 4.62 4.64
CA ILE A 109 19.67 5.84 4.87
C ILE A 109 18.66 5.67 6.00
N LEU A 110 18.15 4.46 6.25
CA LEU A 110 17.09 4.20 7.23
C LEU A 110 17.52 3.20 8.33
N ALA A 111 18.81 2.92 8.45
CA ALA A 111 19.37 1.87 9.32
C ALA A 111 18.98 2.06 10.80
N ASP A 112 18.97 3.31 11.26
CA ASP A 112 18.75 3.70 12.65
C ASP A 112 17.29 4.10 12.94
N TRP A 113 16.38 3.86 11.99
CA TRP A 113 14.96 4.12 12.16
C TRP A 113 14.11 2.84 12.25
N ARG A 114 13.84 2.18 11.12
CA ARG A 114 12.88 1.06 11.02
C ARG A 114 13.41 -0.01 10.07
N TRP A 115 14.63 -0.46 10.30
CA TRP A 115 15.25 -1.51 9.48
C TRP A 115 15.10 -2.89 10.16
N PRO A 116 14.73 -3.96 9.42
CA PRO A 116 14.52 -4.03 7.97
C PRO A 116 13.10 -3.59 7.51
N PRO A 117 12.92 -3.24 6.22
CA PRO A 117 11.61 -2.91 5.67
C PRO A 117 10.71 -4.12 5.56
N ILE A 118 9.41 -3.85 5.49
CA ILE A 118 8.43 -4.79 4.93
C ILE A 118 8.56 -4.70 3.41
N TRP A 119 9.00 -5.77 2.75
CA TRP A 119 9.15 -5.76 1.29
C TRP A 119 7.90 -6.32 0.59
N GLY A 120 7.55 -5.71 -0.54
CA GLY A 120 6.45 -6.13 -1.40
C GLY A 120 6.94 -6.39 -2.82
N SER A 121 6.32 -7.38 -3.47
CA SER A 121 6.48 -7.59 -4.92
C SER A 121 5.22 -7.10 -5.63
N ARG A 122 5.41 -6.18 -6.56
CA ARG A 122 4.35 -5.46 -7.26
C ARG A 122 4.42 -5.68 -8.76
N GLN A 123 3.29 -5.44 -9.43
CA GLN A 123 3.15 -5.48 -10.88
C GLN A 123 2.45 -4.21 -11.34
N HIS A 124 2.99 -3.62 -12.41
CA HIS A 124 2.33 -2.57 -13.15
C HIS A 124 1.72 -3.17 -14.43
N TYR A 125 0.45 -2.86 -14.64
CA TYR A 125 -0.36 -3.26 -15.77
C TYR A 125 -0.77 -2.01 -16.54
N ARG A 126 -0.68 -2.06 -17.86
CA ARG A 126 -1.15 -0.98 -18.74
C ARG A 126 -2.29 -1.48 -19.61
N LEU A 127 -3.30 -0.66 -19.81
CA LEU A 127 -4.37 -0.96 -20.76
C LEU A 127 -3.79 -1.08 -22.18
N ASP A 128 -4.00 -2.24 -22.82
CA ASP A 128 -3.74 -2.42 -24.26
C ASP A 128 -4.98 -2.03 -25.07
N LYS A 129 -6.11 -2.67 -24.74
CA LYS A 129 -7.41 -2.40 -25.35
C LYS A 129 -8.52 -2.86 -24.42
N LEU A 130 -9.65 -2.17 -24.43
CA LEU A 130 -10.84 -2.63 -23.71
C LEU A 130 -11.41 -3.88 -24.39
N LEU A 131 -11.48 -5.00 -23.65
CA LEU A 131 -11.89 -6.32 -24.16
C LEU A 131 -13.35 -6.67 -23.86
N VAL A 132 -13.97 -5.98 -22.93
CA VAL A 132 -15.30 -6.29 -22.41
C VAL A 132 -16.18 -5.05 -22.42
N ASP A 133 -17.45 -5.28 -22.72
CA ASP A 133 -18.51 -4.29 -22.56
C ASP A 133 -19.04 -4.40 -21.12
N TRP A 134 -19.07 -3.29 -20.39
CA TRP A 134 -19.48 -3.31 -18.98
C TRP A 134 -20.98 -3.52 -18.82
N GLN A 135 -21.80 -3.11 -19.80
CA GLN A 135 -23.24 -3.30 -19.80
C GLN A 135 -23.60 -4.78 -19.84
N ASP A 136 -22.80 -5.61 -20.52
CA ASP A 136 -22.97 -7.06 -20.56
C ASP A 136 -22.55 -7.77 -19.26
N LEU A 137 -21.72 -7.11 -18.43
CA LEU A 137 -21.19 -7.67 -17.19
C LEU A 137 -22.01 -7.32 -15.96
N LEU A 138 -22.76 -6.20 -16.00
CA LEU A 138 -23.49 -5.70 -14.85
C LEU A 138 -24.72 -6.57 -14.56
N PRO A 139 -24.82 -7.22 -13.39
CA PRO A 139 -25.97 -8.06 -13.07
C PRO A 139 -27.26 -7.24 -12.94
N ALA A 140 -28.41 -7.89 -13.19
CA ALA A 140 -29.71 -7.26 -12.96
C ALA A 140 -29.86 -6.83 -11.49
N GLY A 141 -30.46 -5.66 -11.26
CA GLY A 141 -30.63 -5.07 -9.92
C GLY A 141 -29.47 -4.17 -9.48
N TYR A 142 -28.39 -4.09 -10.26
CA TYR A 142 -27.28 -3.18 -10.02
C TYR A 142 -27.30 -2.04 -11.05
N SER A 143 -26.77 -0.88 -10.67
CA SER A 143 -26.55 0.25 -11.57
C SER A 143 -25.11 0.75 -11.43
N ILE A 144 -24.60 1.45 -12.45
CA ILE A 144 -23.31 2.15 -12.38
C ILE A 144 -23.59 3.64 -12.48
N THR A 145 -22.97 4.42 -11.59
CA THR A 145 -23.06 5.87 -11.58
C THR A 145 -21.69 6.50 -11.41
N ARG A 146 -21.57 7.77 -11.79
CA ARG A 146 -20.37 8.57 -11.53
C ARG A 146 -20.29 8.91 -10.06
N LEU A 147 -19.09 8.81 -9.50
CA LEU A 147 -18.81 9.39 -8.21
C LEU A 147 -18.57 10.88 -8.38
N ASP A 148 -19.60 11.66 -8.05
CA ASP A 148 -19.58 13.12 -8.10
C ASP A 148 -19.98 13.74 -6.76
N ILE A 149 -19.97 15.08 -6.68
CA ILE A 149 -20.28 15.79 -5.45
C ILE A 149 -21.70 15.55 -4.96
N ALA A 150 -22.64 15.31 -5.88
CA ALA A 150 -24.04 15.08 -5.54
C ALA A 150 -24.20 13.70 -4.89
N LEU A 151 -23.60 12.65 -5.49
CA LEU A 151 -23.62 11.31 -4.94
C LEU A 151 -22.91 11.25 -3.58
N LEU A 152 -21.73 11.86 -3.45
CA LEU A 152 -21.01 11.91 -2.17
C LEU A 152 -21.83 12.62 -1.09
N ALA A 153 -22.50 13.73 -1.42
CA ALA A 153 -23.36 14.46 -0.50
C ALA A 153 -24.62 13.66 -0.11
N GLU A 154 -25.21 12.94 -1.05
CA GLU A 154 -26.38 12.07 -0.83
C GLU A 154 -26.05 10.91 0.10
N GLN A 155 -24.92 10.25 -0.12
CA GLN A 155 -24.46 9.14 0.71
C GLN A 155 -24.12 9.60 2.12
N GLY A 156 -23.52 10.78 2.29
CA GLY A 156 -23.25 11.40 3.59
C GLY A 156 -22.55 10.44 4.55
N MET A 157 -23.22 10.10 5.66
CA MET A 157 -22.69 9.18 6.69
C MET A 157 -22.70 7.70 6.28
N SER A 158 -23.41 7.33 5.21
CA SER A 158 -23.47 5.96 4.68
C SER A 158 -22.31 5.64 3.72
N LEU A 159 -21.49 6.64 3.38
CA LEU A 159 -20.35 6.46 2.48
C LEU A 159 -19.35 5.45 3.09
N PRO A 160 -19.00 4.36 2.37
CA PRO A 160 -18.07 3.37 2.90
C PRO A 160 -16.72 3.98 3.27
N LYS A 161 -16.19 3.68 4.46
CA LYS A 161 -14.88 4.22 4.89
C LYS A 161 -13.76 3.97 3.88
N HIS A 162 -13.75 2.79 3.25
CA HIS A 162 -12.75 2.42 2.26
C HIS A 162 -12.70 3.37 1.04
N ILE A 163 -13.84 3.92 0.61
CA ILE A 163 -13.84 4.85 -0.54
C ILE A 163 -13.28 6.21 -0.16
N VAL A 164 -13.58 6.68 1.05
CA VAL A 164 -13.03 7.93 1.61
C VAL A 164 -11.52 7.82 1.77
N ASP A 165 -11.05 6.72 2.37
CA ASP A 165 -9.63 6.47 2.57
C ASP A 165 -8.91 6.39 1.21
N SER A 166 -9.48 5.72 0.21
CA SER A 166 -8.91 5.65 -1.14
C SER A 166 -8.78 7.02 -1.81
N ILE A 167 -9.80 7.88 -1.67
CA ILE A 167 -9.79 9.24 -2.22
C ILE A 167 -8.70 10.07 -1.54
N ARG A 168 -8.62 10.04 -0.20
CA ARG A 168 -7.65 10.86 0.56
C ARG A 168 -6.21 10.41 0.35
N LEU A 169 -5.97 9.11 0.14
CA LEU A 169 -4.64 8.60 -0.20
C LEU A 169 -4.13 9.12 -1.56
N GLY A 170 -4.98 9.15 -2.59
CA GLY A 170 -4.58 9.57 -3.94
C GLY A 170 -4.69 11.08 -4.24
N TRP A 171 -5.62 11.77 -3.57
CA TRP A 171 -6.02 13.14 -3.94
C TRP A 171 -5.95 14.15 -2.82
N GLU A 172 -5.41 13.80 -1.64
CA GLU A 172 -5.37 14.62 -0.42
C GLU A 172 -6.75 14.82 0.23
N ASN A 173 -7.77 15.16 -0.56
CA ASN A 173 -9.14 15.37 -0.10
C ASN A 173 -10.17 15.15 -1.23
N GLU A 174 -11.43 15.06 -0.83
CA GLU A 174 -12.56 14.79 -1.71
C GLU A 174 -12.80 15.93 -2.71
N ALA A 175 -12.54 17.19 -2.35
CA ALA A 175 -12.73 18.33 -3.25
C ALA A 175 -11.77 18.27 -4.45
N ASN A 176 -10.50 17.94 -4.21
CA ASN A 176 -9.51 17.75 -5.27
C ASN A 176 -9.87 16.58 -6.19
N PHE A 177 -10.33 15.45 -5.61
CA PHE A 177 -10.82 14.32 -6.41
C PHE A 177 -12.01 14.70 -7.29
N ILE A 178 -12.97 15.48 -6.78
CA ILE A 178 -14.15 15.89 -7.56
C ILE A 178 -13.77 16.82 -8.72
N GLU A 179 -12.79 17.70 -8.51
CA GLU A 179 -12.36 18.67 -9.52
C GLU A 179 -11.48 18.01 -10.61
N ASN A 180 -10.54 17.17 -10.20
CA ASN A 180 -9.46 16.70 -11.08
C ASN A 180 -9.48 15.18 -11.33
N GLY A 181 -10.12 14.42 -10.45
CA GLY A 181 -10.24 12.98 -10.53
C GLY A 181 -11.51 12.52 -11.23
N PHE A 182 -11.63 11.20 -11.33
CA PHE A 182 -12.81 10.55 -11.85
C PHE A 182 -12.98 9.15 -11.25
N GLY A 183 -14.22 8.73 -11.08
CA GLY A 183 -14.52 7.40 -10.60
C GLY A 183 -15.95 6.99 -10.94
N LEU A 184 -16.15 5.69 -11.09
CA LEU A 184 -17.47 5.09 -11.21
C LEU A 184 -17.70 4.14 -10.04
N ALA A 185 -18.94 4.08 -9.59
CA ALA A 185 -19.37 3.19 -8.54
C ALA A 185 -20.58 2.36 -8.98
N VAL A 186 -20.65 1.16 -8.46
CA VAL A 186 -21.78 0.24 -8.58
C VAL A 186 -22.69 0.44 -7.37
N LEU A 187 -23.98 0.63 -7.65
CA LEU A 187 -25.03 0.72 -6.64
C LEU A 187 -25.86 -0.56 -6.60
N PHE A 188 -26.30 -0.94 -5.40
CA PHE A 188 -27.33 -1.93 -5.15
C PHE A 188 -28.30 -1.38 -4.09
N GLU A 189 -29.58 -1.21 -4.44
CA GLU A 189 -30.58 -0.61 -3.52
C GLU A 189 -30.08 0.71 -2.88
N ASP A 190 -29.46 1.59 -3.69
CA ASP A 190 -28.86 2.88 -3.31
C ASP A 190 -27.55 2.82 -2.50
N ASP A 191 -27.09 1.62 -2.11
CA ASP A 191 -25.80 1.43 -1.44
C ASP A 191 -24.63 1.33 -2.43
N LEU A 192 -23.51 2.00 -2.11
CA LEU A 192 -22.26 1.87 -2.83
C LEU A 192 -21.55 0.55 -2.50
N VAL A 193 -21.52 -0.38 -3.44
CA VAL A 193 -21.03 -1.75 -3.19
C VAL A 193 -19.70 -2.09 -3.86
N SER A 194 -19.33 -1.36 -4.92
CA SER A 194 -18.04 -1.50 -5.60
C SER A 194 -17.69 -0.21 -6.35
N TRP A 195 -16.41 0.08 -6.55
CA TRP A 195 -15.99 1.27 -7.29
C TRP A 195 -14.65 1.08 -7.99
N CYS A 196 -14.42 1.90 -9.01
CA CYS A 196 -13.15 2.09 -9.69
C CYS A 196 -12.86 3.60 -9.76
N LEU A 197 -11.77 4.03 -9.16
CA LEU A 197 -11.35 5.45 -9.09
C LEU A 197 -10.02 5.63 -9.80
N SER A 198 -9.75 6.83 -10.32
CA SER A 198 -8.35 7.25 -10.52
C SER A 198 -7.73 7.55 -9.16
N GLY A 199 -6.56 6.98 -8.89
CA GLY A 199 -5.69 7.42 -7.79
C GLY A 199 -4.88 8.67 -8.16
N VAL A 200 -4.63 8.87 -9.45
CA VAL A 200 -4.07 10.10 -10.04
C VAL A 200 -4.52 10.18 -11.50
N ALA A 201 -4.73 11.39 -12.02
CA ALA A 201 -5.05 11.61 -13.43
C ALA A 201 -4.43 12.92 -13.94
N LEU A 202 -3.70 12.85 -15.06
CA LEU A 202 -3.01 13.99 -15.64
C LEU A 202 -2.69 13.77 -17.13
N ASN A 203 -2.98 14.77 -17.98
CA ASN A 203 -2.55 14.81 -19.39
C ASN A 203 -2.93 13.58 -20.23
N GLY A 204 -4.10 12.98 -19.99
CA GLY A 204 -4.53 11.76 -20.69
C GLY A 204 -3.88 10.47 -20.17
N ALA A 205 -3.25 10.53 -19.00
CA ALA A 205 -2.75 9.40 -18.24
C ALA A 205 -3.42 9.29 -16.86
N CYS A 206 -3.68 8.09 -16.36
CA CYS A 206 -4.15 7.88 -14.99
C CYS A 206 -3.71 6.52 -14.43
N GLU A 207 -3.67 6.42 -13.10
CA GLU A 207 -3.57 5.13 -12.38
C GLU A 207 -4.92 4.84 -11.74
N ILE A 208 -5.44 3.62 -11.88
CA ILE A 208 -6.75 3.26 -11.31
C ILE A 208 -6.63 2.31 -10.11
N GLY A 209 -7.57 2.46 -9.19
CA GLY A 209 -7.75 1.61 -8.01
C GLY A 209 -9.18 1.12 -7.90
N ILE A 210 -9.36 -0.11 -7.43
CA ILE A 210 -10.67 -0.76 -7.33
C ILE A 210 -10.89 -1.34 -5.94
N GLU A 211 -12.15 -1.35 -5.51
CA GLU A 211 -12.55 -2.04 -4.29
C GLU A 211 -13.99 -2.55 -4.45
N THR A 212 -14.31 -3.62 -3.72
CA THR A 212 -15.66 -4.17 -3.60
C THR A 212 -15.89 -4.56 -2.16
N ILE A 213 -17.01 -4.13 -1.60
CA ILE A 213 -17.42 -4.50 -0.24
C ILE A 213 -17.40 -6.03 -0.09
N PRO A 214 -16.85 -6.59 1.00
CA PRO A 214 -16.64 -8.04 1.14
C PRO A 214 -17.86 -8.92 0.82
N THR A 215 -19.06 -8.51 1.23
CA THR A 215 -20.32 -9.24 1.00
C THR A 215 -20.78 -9.24 -0.47
N PHE A 216 -20.24 -8.35 -1.30
CA PHE A 216 -20.57 -8.21 -2.72
C PHE A 216 -19.45 -8.72 -3.65
N ARG A 217 -18.39 -9.33 -3.09
CA ARG A 217 -17.30 -9.93 -3.86
C ARG A 217 -17.77 -11.20 -4.58
N GLY A 218 -17.08 -11.54 -5.68
CA GLY A 218 -17.40 -12.75 -6.48
C GLY A 218 -18.58 -12.61 -7.45
N LEU A 219 -19.23 -11.45 -7.49
CA LEU A 219 -20.39 -11.17 -8.35
C LEU A 219 -20.04 -10.49 -9.69
N GLY A 220 -18.75 -10.26 -9.96
CA GLY A 220 -18.28 -9.60 -11.19
C GLY A 220 -18.35 -8.07 -11.18
N LEU A 221 -18.81 -7.46 -10.08
CA LEU A 221 -19.02 -6.00 -9.96
C LEU A 221 -17.74 -5.18 -10.18
N ALA A 222 -16.61 -5.61 -9.61
CA ALA A 222 -15.33 -4.95 -9.82
C ALA A 222 -14.92 -4.90 -11.30
N THR A 223 -15.16 -5.99 -12.05
CA THR A 223 -14.87 -6.02 -13.49
C THR A 223 -15.78 -5.06 -14.25
N ALA A 224 -17.08 -5.01 -13.93
CA ALA A 224 -18.01 -4.07 -14.55
C ALA A 224 -17.65 -2.61 -14.25
N ALA A 225 -17.37 -2.28 -12.98
CA ALA A 225 -16.94 -0.95 -12.56
C ALA A 225 -15.65 -0.51 -13.29
N THR A 226 -14.68 -1.41 -13.38
CA THR A 226 -13.41 -1.14 -14.07
C THR A 226 -13.63 -0.91 -15.56
N ALA A 227 -14.36 -1.79 -16.24
CA ALA A 227 -14.61 -1.68 -17.67
C ALA A 227 -15.39 -0.39 -18.00
N ALA A 228 -16.35 -0.01 -17.15
CA ALA A 228 -17.07 1.25 -17.28
C ALA A 228 -16.15 2.47 -17.11
N ALA A 229 -15.27 2.44 -16.11
CA ALA A 229 -14.34 3.55 -15.87
C ALA A 229 -13.35 3.70 -17.02
N VAL A 230 -12.78 2.58 -17.49
CA VAL A 230 -11.89 2.54 -18.65
C VAL A 230 -12.57 3.06 -19.91
N ALA A 231 -13.79 2.60 -20.21
CA ALA A 231 -14.55 3.09 -21.35
C ALA A 231 -14.72 4.62 -21.30
N HIS A 232 -15.06 5.15 -20.12
CA HIS A 232 -15.18 6.59 -19.93
C HIS A 232 -13.86 7.34 -20.12
N TYR A 233 -12.75 6.84 -19.56
CA TYR A 233 -11.44 7.45 -19.75
C TYR A 233 -11.02 7.48 -21.23
N LEU A 234 -11.28 6.40 -21.98
CA LEU A 234 -11.03 6.36 -23.42
C LEU A 234 -11.87 7.40 -24.17
N ASP A 235 -13.15 7.57 -23.82
CA ASP A 235 -14.02 8.60 -24.40
C ASP A 235 -13.51 10.03 -24.11
N LEU A 236 -12.86 10.24 -22.96
CA LEU A 236 -12.19 11.49 -22.60
C LEU A 236 -10.82 11.68 -23.27
N GLY A 237 -10.34 10.71 -24.06
CA GLY A 237 -9.06 10.78 -24.77
C GLY A 237 -7.85 10.34 -23.96
N TYR A 238 -8.04 9.63 -22.85
CA TYR A 238 -6.94 9.00 -22.14
C TYR A 238 -6.35 7.88 -22.99
N HIS A 239 -5.03 7.81 -23.00
CA HIS A 239 -4.26 6.85 -23.81
C HIS A 239 -3.23 6.09 -22.97
N HIS A 240 -3.08 6.45 -21.70
CA HIS A 240 -2.30 5.70 -20.72
C HIS A 240 -3.16 5.45 -19.47
N ILE A 241 -3.58 4.21 -19.27
CA ILE A 241 -4.36 3.83 -18.08
C ILE A 241 -3.58 2.71 -17.42
N GLY A 242 -3.00 3.03 -16.28
CA GLY A 242 -2.15 2.17 -15.48
C GLY A 242 -2.90 1.56 -14.29
N TRP A 243 -2.34 0.49 -13.77
CA TRP A 243 -2.88 -0.30 -12.68
C TRP A 243 -1.74 -0.95 -11.92
N HIS A 244 -1.67 -0.68 -10.62
CA HIS A 244 -0.68 -1.30 -9.75
C HIS A 244 -1.33 -2.33 -8.82
N CYS A 245 -0.72 -3.50 -8.67
CA CYS A 245 -1.18 -4.51 -7.71
C CYS A 245 -0.02 -5.36 -7.16
N GLU A 246 -0.24 -6.00 -6.01
CA GLU A 246 0.67 -7.02 -5.48
C GLU A 246 0.66 -8.27 -6.35
N THR A 247 1.81 -8.93 -6.51
CA THR A 247 1.94 -10.18 -7.30
C THR A 247 1.08 -11.33 -6.76
N ASN A 248 0.81 -11.33 -5.45
CA ASN A 248 -0.01 -12.34 -4.78
C ASN A 248 -1.53 -12.06 -4.96
N ASN A 249 -1.92 -10.87 -5.44
CA ASN A 249 -3.30 -10.44 -5.54
C ASN A 249 -3.95 -10.98 -6.83
N ARG A 250 -4.18 -12.31 -6.82
CA ARG A 250 -4.76 -13.05 -7.95
C ARG A 250 -6.12 -12.52 -8.39
N ALA A 251 -6.90 -11.92 -7.49
CA ALA A 251 -8.19 -11.34 -7.82
C ALA A 251 -8.01 -10.07 -8.67
N SER A 252 -7.15 -9.16 -8.24
CA SER A 252 -6.81 -7.93 -8.97
C SER A 252 -6.22 -8.24 -10.35
N ILE A 253 -5.23 -9.14 -10.43
CA ILE A 253 -4.60 -9.57 -11.69
C ILE A 253 -5.64 -10.09 -12.70
N LYS A 254 -6.54 -11.00 -12.26
CA LYS A 254 -7.58 -11.55 -13.13
C LYS A 254 -8.55 -10.50 -13.64
N ILE A 255 -8.85 -9.47 -12.84
CA ILE A 255 -9.72 -8.37 -13.28
C ILE A 255 -9.00 -7.54 -14.33
N ALA A 256 -7.75 -7.14 -14.07
CA ALA A 256 -6.94 -6.36 -15.01
C ALA A 256 -6.85 -7.05 -16.38
N GLU A 257 -6.45 -8.32 -16.40
CA GLU A 257 -6.33 -9.12 -17.64
C GLU A 257 -7.68 -9.29 -18.35
N LYS A 258 -8.76 -9.53 -17.60
CA LYS A 258 -10.11 -9.69 -18.18
C LYS A 258 -10.62 -8.42 -18.85
N VAL A 259 -10.33 -7.25 -18.27
CA VAL A 259 -10.74 -5.96 -18.84
C VAL A 259 -9.89 -5.61 -20.07
N GLY A 260 -8.65 -6.10 -20.13
CA GLY A 260 -7.74 -5.93 -21.27
C GLY A 260 -6.47 -5.16 -20.97
N PHE A 261 -6.10 -5.08 -19.69
CA PHE A 261 -4.75 -4.69 -19.30
C PHE A 261 -3.78 -5.83 -19.56
N VAL A 262 -2.54 -5.46 -19.87
CA VAL A 262 -1.42 -6.38 -20.04
C VAL A 262 -0.34 -6.05 -19.02
N LEU A 263 0.34 -7.08 -18.52
CA LEU A 263 1.47 -6.89 -17.61
C LEU A 263 2.55 -6.10 -18.35
N GLU A 264 2.92 -4.96 -17.80
CA GLU A 264 3.99 -4.13 -18.35
C GLU A 264 5.33 -4.46 -17.69
N ARG A 265 5.37 -4.49 -16.36
CA ARG A 265 6.60 -4.80 -15.60
C ARG A 265 6.34 -5.23 -14.16
N PRO A 266 7.20 -6.08 -13.57
CA PRO A 266 7.32 -6.24 -12.13
C PRO A 266 8.22 -5.16 -11.52
N TYR A 267 8.05 -4.90 -10.23
CA TYR A 267 8.96 -4.08 -9.40
C TYR A 267 8.75 -4.43 -7.93
N ASN A 268 9.66 -3.97 -7.07
CA ASN A 268 9.53 -4.13 -5.62
C ASN A 268 9.23 -2.78 -4.97
N ASP A 269 8.57 -2.84 -3.82
CA ASP A 269 8.45 -1.71 -2.92
C ASP A 269 8.87 -2.06 -1.49
N TYR A 270 9.29 -1.05 -0.74
CA TYR A 270 9.80 -1.19 0.62
C TYR A 270 8.97 -0.29 1.53
N SER A 271 8.24 -0.91 2.45
CA SER A 271 7.29 -0.24 3.32
C SER A 271 7.82 -0.16 4.75
N PHE A 272 7.64 1.01 5.35
CA PHE A 272 7.97 1.31 6.73
C PHE A 272 6.74 1.92 7.39
N TYR A 273 6.35 1.44 8.57
CA TYR A 273 5.29 2.11 9.34
C TYR A 273 5.93 3.19 10.23
N TYR A 274 5.29 4.35 10.31
CA TYR A 274 5.74 5.39 11.23
C TYR A 274 5.58 4.97 12.70
N ASP A 275 4.51 4.24 12.99
CA ASP A 275 4.25 3.64 14.29
C ASP A 275 5.18 2.45 14.53
N GLU A 276 5.99 2.52 15.60
CA GLU A 276 7.04 1.55 15.89
C GLU A 276 6.52 0.15 16.21
N PRO A 277 5.59 -0.02 17.17
CA PRO A 277 4.99 -1.33 17.43
C PRO A 277 4.43 -1.97 16.17
N ARG A 278 3.65 -1.18 15.42
CA ARG A 278 3.00 -1.68 14.21
C ARG A 278 3.99 -2.07 13.14
N HIS A 279 5.10 -1.35 12.98
CA HIS A 279 6.13 -1.72 12.01
C HIS A 279 6.64 -3.14 12.27
N TYR A 280 7.09 -3.41 13.49
CA TYR A 280 7.62 -4.71 13.87
C TYR A 280 6.55 -5.80 13.88
N ALA A 281 5.31 -5.47 14.27
CA ALA A 281 4.19 -6.41 14.22
C ALA A 281 3.88 -6.87 12.79
N GLU A 282 3.80 -5.94 11.83
CA GLU A 282 3.52 -6.26 10.43
C GLU A 282 4.71 -6.95 9.74
N LEU A 283 5.95 -6.59 10.11
CA LEU A 283 7.14 -7.29 9.64
C LEU A 283 7.22 -8.72 10.18
N GLY A 284 6.92 -8.92 11.46
CA GLY A 284 6.81 -10.26 12.04
C GLY A 284 5.70 -11.08 11.38
N ARG A 285 4.58 -10.43 11.03
CA ARG A 285 3.50 -11.05 10.24
C ARG A 285 3.99 -11.48 8.85
N LEU A 286 4.73 -10.61 8.15
CA LEU A 286 5.34 -10.91 6.85
C LEU A 286 6.26 -12.14 6.93
N TYR A 287 7.15 -12.14 7.92
CA TYR A 287 8.06 -13.26 8.12
C TYR A 287 7.32 -14.56 8.42
N PHE A 288 6.25 -14.50 9.22
CA PHE A 288 5.48 -15.68 9.59
C PHE A 288 4.68 -16.27 8.41
N TYR A 289 3.84 -15.47 7.75
CA TYR A 289 2.85 -15.99 6.79
C TYR A 289 3.41 -16.10 5.38
N GLU A 290 4.17 -15.10 4.94
CA GLU A 290 4.63 -14.99 3.56
C GLU A 290 6.03 -15.60 3.38
N ALA A 291 6.97 -15.34 4.30
CA ALA A 291 8.35 -15.84 4.19
C ALA A 291 8.61 -17.19 4.90
N GLN A 292 7.76 -17.57 5.86
CA GLN A 292 7.93 -18.74 6.75
C GLN A 292 9.29 -18.76 7.49
N MET A 293 9.76 -17.57 7.84
CA MET A 293 10.98 -17.28 8.59
C MET A 293 10.62 -17.14 10.07
N TYR A 294 10.41 -18.26 10.77
CA TYR A 294 9.81 -18.25 12.10
C TYR A 294 10.72 -17.66 13.20
N GLU A 295 12.04 -17.77 13.05
CA GLU A 295 13.00 -17.17 13.99
C GLU A 295 12.94 -15.64 13.89
N GLU A 296 13.03 -15.11 12.68
CA GLU A 296 12.91 -13.69 12.40
C GLU A 296 11.53 -13.14 12.73
N ALA A 297 10.47 -13.93 12.49
CA ALA A 297 9.11 -13.58 12.89
C ALA A 297 9.01 -13.42 14.41
N ALA A 298 9.54 -14.38 15.18
CA ALA A 298 9.55 -14.30 16.64
C ALA A 298 10.31 -13.05 17.10
N SER A 299 11.54 -12.83 16.60
CA SER A 299 12.33 -11.66 16.97
C SER A 299 11.62 -10.32 16.71
N MET A 300 10.94 -10.17 15.56
CA MET A 300 10.23 -8.92 15.27
C MET A 300 8.99 -8.76 16.16
N LEU A 301 8.26 -9.84 16.44
CA LEU A 301 7.08 -9.77 17.30
C LEU A 301 7.45 -9.49 18.76
N GLU A 302 8.60 -9.99 19.22
CA GLU A 302 9.16 -9.67 20.53
C GLU A 302 9.49 -8.19 20.66
N ILE A 303 10.18 -7.61 19.65
CA ILE A 303 10.43 -6.16 19.61
C ILE A 303 9.11 -5.38 19.61
N ALA A 304 8.12 -5.81 18.83
CA ALA A 304 6.81 -5.17 18.79
C ALA A 304 6.12 -5.16 20.16
N ILE A 305 6.29 -6.22 20.96
CA ILE A 305 5.78 -6.33 22.33
C ILE A 305 6.56 -5.43 23.29
N GLU A 306 7.88 -5.34 23.14
CA GLU A 306 8.76 -4.55 24.02
C GLU A 306 8.55 -3.04 23.86
N VAL A 307 8.24 -2.58 22.65
CA VAL A 307 8.09 -1.15 22.31
C VAL A 307 6.65 -0.64 22.38
N ASP A 308 5.68 -1.48 22.73
CA ASP A 308 4.26 -1.14 22.85
C ASP A 308 3.81 -1.19 24.31
N ASP A 309 3.19 -0.11 24.79
CA ASP A 309 2.69 -0.01 26.17
C ASP A 309 1.51 -0.97 26.41
N GLU A 310 0.72 -1.29 25.37
CA GLU A 310 -0.44 -2.19 25.46
C GLU A 310 -0.53 -3.08 24.20
N PRO A 311 0.39 -4.05 24.02
CA PRO A 311 0.45 -4.84 22.80
C PRO A 311 -0.84 -5.64 22.60
N PRO A 312 -1.47 -5.60 21.41
CA PRO A 312 -2.65 -6.39 21.12
C PRO A 312 -2.42 -7.89 21.29
N ALA A 313 -3.42 -8.61 21.82
CA ALA A 313 -3.36 -10.05 22.07
C ALA A 313 -2.87 -10.91 20.88
N TYR A 314 -3.15 -10.47 19.65
CA TYR A 314 -2.74 -11.22 18.47
C TYR A 314 -1.22 -11.24 18.25
N ILE A 315 -0.48 -10.22 18.74
CA ILE A 315 0.98 -10.14 18.59
C ILE A 315 1.63 -11.21 19.46
N TYR A 316 1.25 -11.29 20.74
CA TYR A 316 1.65 -12.37 21.65
C TYR A 316 1.28 -13.74 21.08
N PHE A 317 0.05 -13.88 20.57
CA PHE A 317 -0.39 -15.15 19.98
C PHE A 317 0.44 -15.54 18.75
N LEU A 318 0.81 -14.59 17.90
CA LEU A 318 1.64 -14.86 16.72
C LEU A 318 3.09 -15.18 17.12
N ALA A 319 3.64 -14.52 18.14
CA ALA A 319 4.96 -14.83 18.70
C ALA A 319 4.99 -16.26 19.26
N ALA A 320 3.97 -16.63 20.04
CA ALA A 320 3.80 -17.99 20.55
C ALA A 320 3.78 -19.03 19.41
N ARG A 321 3.09 -18.74 18.31
CA ARG A 321 3.04 -19.63 17.14
C ARG A 321 4.40 -19.74 16.45
N ALA A 322 5.11 -18.63 16.28
CA ALA A 322 6.44 -18.61 15.67
C ALA A 322 7.42 -19.49 16.48
N LEU A 323 7.47 -19.28 17.80
CA LEU A 323 8.28 -20.08 18.71
C LEU A 323 7.85 -21.56 18.76
N ALA A 324 6.55 -21.84 18.67
CA ALA A 324 6.05 -23.20 18.60
C ALA A 324 6.50 -23.95 17.33
N HIS A 325 6.61 -23.26 16.18
CA HIS A 325 7.20 -23.83 14.97
C HIS A 325 8.68 -24.21 15.15
N LEU A 326 9.39 -23.51 16.04
CA LEU A 326 10.78 -23.77 16.39
C LEU A 326 10.94 -24.80 17.53
N ASN A 327 9.85 -25.19 18.19
CA ASN A 327 9.82 -26.01 19.40
C ASN A 327 10.47 -25.35 20.63
N GLU A 328 10.43 -24.02 20.72
CA GLU A 328 10.95 -23.28 21.86
C GLU A 328 9.96 -23.29 23.04
N PRO A 329 10.40 -23.52 24.29
CA PRO A 329 9.50 -23.60 25.45
C PRO A 329 8.78 -22.28 25.75
N GLU A 330 9.39 -21.14 25.44
CA GLU A 330 8.86 -19.77 25.61
C GLU A 330 7.54 -19.56 24.85
N ALA A 331 7.23 -20.42 23.88
CA ALA A 331 5.94 -20.41 23.20
C ALA A 331 4.74 -20.48 24.17
N LEU A 332 4.88 -21.18 25.31
CA LEU A 332 3.84 -21.25 26.34
C LEU A 332 3.65 -19.91 27.07
N ASP A 333 4.74 -19.22 27.36
CA ASP A 333 4.71 -17.94 28.06
C ASP A 333 4.00 -16.87 27.21
N TYR A 334 4.33 -16.79 25.93
CA TYR A 334 3.64 -15.90 24.98
C TYR A 334 2.18 -16.29 24.76
N LEU A 335 1.84 -17.58 24.83
CA LEU A 335 0.46 -18.04 24.70
C LEU A 335 -0.39 -17.64 25.91
N LEU A 336 0.17 -17.73 27.12
CA LEU A 336 -0.45 -17.25 28.35
C LEU A 336 -0.61 -15.72 28.32
N ALA A 337 0.44 -15.00 27.92
CA ALA A 337 0.39 -13.55 27.76
C ALA A 337 -0.68 -13.11 26.74
N ALA A 338 -0.87 -13.85 25.64
CA ALA A 338 -1.93 -13.57 24.69
C ALA A 338 -3.33 -13.67 25.31
N ILE A 339 -3.55 -14.66 26.20
CA ILE A 339 -4.84 -14.84 26.88
C ILE A 339 -5.08 -13.73 27.90
N ASP A 340 -4.05 -13.36 28.66
CA ASP A 340 -4.10 -12.23 29.60
C ASP A 340 -4.39 -10.90 28.88
N ALA A 341 -3.83 -10.72 27.67
CA ALA A 341 -4.13 -9.62 26.77
C ALA A 341 -5.50 -9.73 26.07
N GLY A 342 -6.26 -10.79 26.31
CA GLY A 342 -7.66 -10.93 25.88
C GLY A 342 -7.90 -11.80 24.63
N PHE A 343 -6.94 -12.64 24.22
CA PHE A 343 -7.14 -13.67 23.19
C PHE A 343 -8.21 -14.69 23.63
N LYS A 344 -9.18 -14.99 22.75
CA LYS A 344 -10.37 -15.81 23.08
C LYS A 344 -10.67 -16.95 22.11
N ASP A 345 -9.91 -17.13 21.03
CA ASP A 345 -10.18 -18.20 20.06
C ASP A 345 -9.57 -19.53 20.50
N TRP A 346 -10.21 -20.14 21.50
CA TRP A 346 -9.80 -21.43 22.06
C TRP A 346 -9.83 -22.58 21.05
N ARG A 347 -10.73 -22.49 20.06
CA ARG A 347 -10.83 -23.50 19.00
C ARG A 347 -9.61 -23.44 18.09
N LEU A 348 -9.19 -22.24 17.71
CA LEU A 348 -7.97 -22.04 16.93
C LEU A 348 -6.77 -22.61 17.69
N LEU A 349 -6.57 -22.21 18.95
CA LEU A 349 -5.49 -22.69 19.83
C LEU A 349 -5.42 -24.24 19.92
N GLN A 350 -6.56 -24.91 20.03
CA GLN A 350 -6.62 -26.38 20.09
C GLN A 350 -6.42 -27.08 18.74
N SER A 351 -6.54 -26.37 17.62
CA SER A 351 -6.49 -26.97 16.28
C SER A 351 -5.16 -26.75 15.57
N LEU A 352 -4.43 -25.69 15.91
CA LEU A 352 -3.17 -25.32 15.25
C LEU A 352 -2.07 -26.39 15.47
N PRO A 353 -1.54 -27.01 14.40
CA PRO A 353 -0.62 -28.15 14.51
C PRO A 353 0.68 -27.84 15.25
N GLU A 354 1.18 -26.61 15.16
CA GLU A 354 2.41 -26.13 15.81
C GLU A 354 2.36 -26.30 17.33
N PHE A 355 1.18 -26.22 17.96
CA PHE A 355 1.04 -26.42 19.41
C PHE A 355 0.88 -27.88 19.85
N SER A 356 0.96 -28.86 18.94
CA SER A 356 0.62 -30.26 19.24
C SER A 356 1.46 -30.89 20.36
N THR A 357 2.75 -30.59 20.42
CA THR A 357 3.69 -31.05 21.45
C THR A 357 3.42 -30.41 22.81
N TYR A 358 3.02 -29.13 22.79
CA TYR A 358 2.75 -28.32 23.97
C TYR A 358 1.46 -28.69 24.69
N ARG A 359 0.45 -29.27 24.02
CA ARG A 359 -0.86 -29.59 24.63
C ARG A 359 -0.79 -30.54 25.84
N SER A 360 0.25 -31.35 25.89
CA SER A 360 0.49 -32.28 27.01
C SER A 360 1.04 -31.57 28.25
N ASP A 361 1.57 -30.36 28.09
CA ASP A 361 2.11 -29.56 29.16
C ASP A 361 0.99 -29.17 30.16
N PRO A 362 1.22 -29.27 31.48
CA PRO A 362 0.28 -28.83 32.51
C PRO A 362 -0.12 -27.36 32.39
N ASP A 363 0.80 -26.49 31.95
CA ASP A 363 0.62 -25.05 31.86
C ASP A 363 0.01 -24.62 30.52
N PHE A 364 -0.18 -25.58 29.59
CA PHE A 364 -0.85 -25.30 28.32
C PHE A 364 -2.28 -24.78 28.58
N PRO A 365 -2.64 -23.60 28.05
CA PRO A 365 -3.93 -22.99 28.35
C PRO A 365 -5.10 -23.84 27.88
N ARG A 366 -6.05 -24.08 28.79
CA ARG A 366 -7.28 -24.81 28.52
C ARG A 366 -8.45 -23.90 28.84
N GLN A 367 -9.41 -23.82 27.93
CA GLN A 367 -10.69 -23.19 28.21
C GLN A 367 -11.27 -23.83 29.46
N GLY A 368 -11.54 -23.04 30.49
CA GLY A 368 -12.12 -23.54 31.74
C GLY A 368 -13.33 -24.42 31.46
N LEU A 369 -13.39 -25.55 32.16
CA LEU A 369 -14.64 -26.29 32.39
C LEU A 369 -15.68 -25.40 33.09
#